data_AF-A0A409WL53-F1
#
_entry.id   AF-A0A409WL53-F1
#
_cell.length_a   1.000
_cell.length_b   1.000
_cell.length_c   1.000
_cell.angle_alpha   90.00
_cell.angle_beta   90.00
_cell.angle_gamma   90.00
#
_symmetry.space_group_name_H-M   'P 1'
#
loop_
_entity.id
_entity.type
_entity.pdbx_description
1 polymer ?
#
loop_
_entity_poly.entity_id
_entity_poly.type
_entity_poly.pdbx_seq_one_letter_code
_entity_poly.pdbx_strand_id
1 'polypeptide(L)'
;MSLSSQEITAEVCVTVVQVASITSTVIRLVHRWRTRRMWWDDWVTFVPLLVDCLYLSFMWKGAQGRSPLLKGNIFFSPLLNSIFYLTVLWLSRVSLALSTARIFPSKHVYRRVALWISGIFLFLYVANVMMVIFKCWGSTSQKTSQIQLCAQKSTSVKVKVTTRLSFTLDALAEVILVVTPLVMLRNIRLPKGERRLILALFSSSILSFLGSVAFFVVWVLARSFGQQSIFITKMTAQLQVAISLLVCNLLVVTMLFYRIAQRDTIPDERRPAPESGPRQTAQTNGSSPLDHSTSHVTPITFTSIYTDSAQYSSPPNSDPEHFGSDQESNRTDTSDS
;
A
#
# COMPACT_ATOMS: atom_id res chain seq x y z
N MET A 1 -19.93 -4.58 -36.86
CA MET A 1 -19.42 -3.25 -36.49
C MET A 1 -17.97 -3.44 -36.11
N SER A 2 -17.05 -3.01 -36.97
CA SER A 2 -15.60 -3.02 -36.68
C SER A 2 -15.33 -1.98 -35.59
N LEU A 3 -14.60 -2.36 -34.52
CA LEU A 3 -14.01 -1.36 -33.62
C LEU A 3 -13.19 -0.39 -34.46
N SER A 4 -13.31 0.89 -34.16
CA SER A 4 -12.43 1.90 -34.76
C SER A 4 -11.00 1.64 -34.29
N SER A 5 -9.99 1.86 -35.15
CA SER A 5 -8.58 1.64 -34.79
C SER A 5 -8.15 2.41 -33.54
N GLN A 6 -8.84 3.51 -33.22
CA GLN A 6 -8.60 4.30 -32.00
C GLN A 6 -9.00 3.57 -30.71
N GLU A 7 -10.11 2.82 -30.72
CA GLU A 7 -10.58 2.08 -29.54
C GLU A 7 -9.60 0.97 -29.16
N ILE A 8 -9.11 0.23 -30.15
CA ILE A 8 -8.10 -0.83 -29.95
C ILE A 8 -6.81 -0.23 -29.40
N THR A 9 -6.38 0.92 -29.94
CA THR A 9 -5.16 1.59 -29.47
C THR A 9 -5.29 2.02 -28.01
N ALA A 10 -6.43 2.58 -27.60
CA ALA A 10 -6.68 2.97 -26.22
C ALA A 10 -6.68 1.76 -25.27
N GLU A 11 -7.34 0.66 -25.66
CA GLU A 11 -7.35 -0.58 -24.89
C GLU A 11 -5.92 -1.12 -24.69
N VAL A 12 -5.12 -1.18 -25.76
CA VAL A 12 -3.73 -1.62 -25.68
C VAL A 12 -2.93 -0.73 -24.72
N CYS A 13 -3.01 0.60 -24.84
CA CYS A 13 -2.31 1.51 -23.94
C CYS A 13 -2.69 1.28 -22.47
N VAL A 14 -3.99 1.15 -22.17
CA VAL A 14 -4.47 0.88 -20.81
C VAL A 14 -3.93 -0.46 -20.30
N THR A 15 -3.95 -1.51 -21.13
CA THR A 15 -3.47 -2.83 -20.73
C THR A 15 -1.97 -2.85 -20.43
N VAL A 16 -1.16 -2.10 -21.16
CA VAL A 16 0.28 -1.96 -20.89
C VAL A 16 0.51 -1.35 -19.51
N VAL A 17 -0.22 -0.28 -19.18
CA VAL A 17 -0.14 0.35 -17.84
C VAL A 17 -0.62 -0.61 -16.75
N GLN A 18 -1.68 -1.38 -17.01
CA GLN A 18 -2.17 -2.40 -16.08
C GLN A 18 -1.13 -3.49 -15.81
N VAL A 19 -0.53 -4.05 -16.87
CA VAL A 19 0.50 -5.09 -16.77
C VAL A 19 1.72 -4.58 -16.02
N ALA A 20 2.15 -3.34 -16.28
CA ALA A 20 3.22 -2.71 -15.52
C ALA A 20 2.88 -2.59 -14.02
N SER A 21 1.64 -2.20 -13.71
CA SER A 21 1.13 -2.08 -12.35
C SER A 21 1.06 -3.43 -11.61
N ILE A 22 0.52 -4.46 -12.26
CA ILE A 22 0.44 -5.85 -11.76
C ILE A 22 1.85 -6.38 -11.51
N THR A 23 2.76 -6.22 -12.48
CA THR A 23 4.15 -6.68 -12.37
C THR A 23 4.86 -5.99 -11.20
N SER A 24 4.69 -4.67 -11.06
CA SER A 24 5.22 -3.89 -9.94
C SER A 24 4.69 -4.39 -8.58
N THR A 25 3.39 -4.73 -8.50
CA THR A 25 2.77 -5.30 -7.30
C THR A 25 3.35 -6.67 -6.96
N VAL A 26 3.53 -7.55 -7.95
CA VAL A 26 4.10 -8.88 -7.76
C VAL A 26 5.55 -8.77 -7.28
N ILE A 27 6.36 -7.90 -7.88
CA ILE A 27 7.75 -7.65 -7.44
C ILE A 27 7.77 -7.21 -5.98
N ARG A 28 6.89 -6.27 -5.59
CA ARG A 28 6.75 -5.82 -4.19
C ARG A 28 6.42 -6.99 -3.26
N LEU A 29 5.43 -7.81 -3.62
CA LEU A 29 4.99 -8.94 -2.80
C LEU A 29 6.09 -10.00 -2.66
N VAL A 30 6.73 -10.40 -3.77
CA VAL A 30 7.82 -11.39 -3.78
C VAL A 30 9.01 -10.90 -2.96
N HIS A 31 9.41 -9.64 -3.12
CA HIS A 31 10.51 -9.07 -2.34
C HIS A 31 10.22 -9.12 -0.83
N ARG A 32 9.00 -8.74 -0.43
CA ARG A 32 8.60 -8.71 0.99
C ARG A 32 8.39 -10.11 1.57
N TRP A 33 7.85 -11.03 0.77
CA TRP A 33 7.75 -12.45 1.09
C TRP A 33 9.13 -13.03 1.37
N ARG A 34 10.10 -12.78 0.49
CA ARG A 34 11.49 -13.25 0.65
C ARG A 34 12.16 -12.68 1.90
N THR A 35 11.82 -11.45 2.30
CA THR A 35 12.36 -10.82 3.50
C THR A 35 11.69 -11.31 4.79
N ARG A 36 10.71 -12.23 4.72
CA ARG A 36 9.92 -12.77 5.86
C ARG A 36 9.32 -11.70 6.79
N ARG A 37 9.02 -10.52 6.26
CA ARG A 37 8.42 -9.41 7.00
C ARG A 37 7.04 -9.08 6.46
N MET A 38 6.17 -10.09 6.41
CA MET A 38 4.78 -9.93 6.02
C MET A 38 4.02 -9.19 7.11
N TRP A 39 3.44 -8.05 6.73
CA TRP A 39 2.60 -7.23 7.59
C TRP A 39 1.18 -7.23 7.03
N TRP A 40 0.21 -6.73 7.80
CA TRP A 40 -1.18 -6.55 7.35
C TRP A 40 -1.29 -5.77 6.03
N ASP A 41 -0.37 -4.84 5.75
CA ASP A 41 -0.29 -4.12 4.47
C ASP A 41 -0.11 -5.05 3.24
N ASP A 42 0.62 -6.16 3.39
CA ASP A 42 0.87 -7.09 2.28
C ASP A 42 -0.40 -7.84 1.89
N TRP A 43 -1.20 -8.25 2.88
CA TRP A 43 -2.53 -8.84 2.64
C TRP A 43 -3.49 -7.85 1.99
N VAL A 44 -3.49 -6.60 2.46
CA VAL A 44 -4.30 -5.52 1.87
C VAL A 44 -3.88 -5.22 0.43
N THR A 45 -2.62 -5.46 0.05
CA THR A 45 -2.12 -5.27 -1.33
C THR A 45 -2.45 -6.47 -2.24
N PHE A 46 -2.56 -7.67 -1.68
CA PHE A 46 -2.91 -8.87 -2.45
C PHE A 46 -4.35 -8.84 -2.98
N VAL A 47 -5.29 -8.34 -2.18
CA VAL A 47 -6.70 -8.23 -2.59
C VAL A 47 -6.90 -7.37 -3.85
N PRO A 48 -6.41 -6.10 -3.93
CA PRO A 48 -6.55 -5.29 -5.12
C PRO A 48 -5.81 -5.88 -6.32
N LEU A 49 -4.69 -6.59 -6.13
CA LEU A 49 -4.01 -7.30 -7.22
C LEU A 49 -4.92 -8.37 -7.84
N LEU A 50 -5.53 -9.22 -7.02
CA LEU A 50 -6.43 -10.26 -7.49
C LEU A 50 -7.65 -9.67 -8.19
N VAL A 51 -8.25 -8.65 -7.58
CA VAL A 51 -9.41 -7.95 -8.14
C VAL A 51 -9.06 -7.26 -9.45
N ASP A 52 -7.86 -6.67 -9.58
CA ASP A 52 -7.39 -6.02 -10.79
C ASP A 52 -7.19 -7.01 -11.95
N CYS A 53 -6.62 -8.18 -11.69
CA CYS A 53 -6.52 -9.26 -12.67
C CYS A 53 -7.91 -9.71 -13.17
N LEU A 54 -8.88 -9.82 -12.27
CA LEU A 54 -10.27 -10.13 -12.63
C LEU A 54 -10.88 -8.98 -13.44
N TYR A 55 -10.67 -7.75 -13.03
CA TYR A 55 -11.18 -6.54 -13.69
C TYR A 55 -10.66 -6.40 -15.12
N LEU A 56 -9.37 -6.63 -15.33
CA LEU A 56 -8.73 -6.68 -16.64
C LEU A 56 -9.29 -7.82 -17.51
N SER A 57 -9.48 -9.01 -16.92
CA SER A 57 -10.07 -10.16 -17.63
C SER A 57 -11.50 -9.88 -18.10
N PHE A 58 -12.30 -9.19 -17.27
CA PHE A 58 -13.66 -8.81 -17.64
C PHE A 58 -13.70 -7.75 -18.74
N MET A 59 -12.76 -6.82 -18.74
CA MET A 59 -12.63 -5.80 -19.79
C MET A 59 -12.41 -6.45 -21.16
N TRP A 60 -11.42 -7.36 -21.28
CA TRP A 60 -11.13 -8.07 -22.53
C TRP A 60 -12.29 -8.95 -23.01
N LYS A 61 -12.95 -9.66 -22.09
CA LYS A 61 -14.15 -10.47 -22.43
C LYS A 61 -15.32 -9.59 -22.88
N GLY A 62 -15.46 -8.39 -22.32
CA GLY A 62 -16.44 -7.40 -22.73
C GLY A 62 -16.18 -6.83 -24.13
N ALA A 63 -14.92 -6.55 -24.45
CA ALA A 63 -14.50 -6.03 -25.76
C ALA A 63 -14.76 -7.02 -26.91
N GLN A 64 -14.66 -8.34 -26.66
CA GLN A 64 -14.90 -9.36 -27.69
C GLN A 64 -16.37 -9.56 -28.11
N GLY A 65 -17.34 -9.05 -27.34
CA GLY A 65 -18.73 -8.82 -27.77
C GLY A 65 -19.39 -9.82 -28.74
N ARG A 66 -19.38 -11.14 -28.50
CA ARG A 66 -19.96 -12.10 -29.47
C ARG A 66 -20.65 -13.37 -28.97
N SER A 67 -20.95 -13.49 -27.68
CA SER A 67 -21.74 -14.64 -27.19
C SER A 67 -23.10 -14.17 -26.66
N PRO A 68 -24.18 -14.27 -27.46
CA PRO A 68 -25.56 -14.05 -27.00
C PRO A 68 -25.96 -14.94 -25.80
N LEU A 69 -25.16 -15.97 -25.50
CA LEU A 69 -25.29 -16.88 -24.36
C LEU A 69 -24.96 -16.25 -22.99
N LEU A 70 -24.28 -15.09 -22.91
CA LEU A 70 -23.93 -14.46 -21.63
C LEU A 70 -24.92 -13.38 -21.15
N LYS A 71 -26.09 -13.28 -21.78
CA LYS A 71 -27.13 -12.29 -21.47
C LYS A 71 -27.75 -12.44 -20.05
N GLY A 72 -27.36 -13.46 -19.28
CA GLY A 72 -27.85 -13.73 -17.92
C GLY A 72 -26.78 -13.95 -16.86
N ASN A 73 -25.49 -13.78 -17.16
CA ASN A 73 -24.44 -14.12 -16.20
C ASN A 73 -24.17 -12.95 -15.24
N ILE A 74 -24.43 -13.15 -13.93
CA ILE A 74 -24.29 -12.17 -12.84
C ILE A 74 -22.92 -11.48 -12.84
N PHE A 75 -21.89 -12.19 -13.30
CA PHE A 75 -20.50 -11.73 -13.38
C PHE A 75 -20.26 -10.55 -14.32
N PHE A 76 -21.17 -10.24 -15.25
CA PHE A 76 -21.04 -9.10 -16.17
C PHE A 76 -21.92 -7.90 -15.78
N SER A 77 -22.43 -7.90 -14.55
CA SER A 77 -23.25 -6.80 -14.05
C SER A 77 -22.42 -5.52 -13.86
N PRO A 78 -22.92 -4.34 -14.29
CA PRO A 78 -22.24 -3.07 -14.03
C PRO A 78 -22.04 -2.78 -12.53
N LEU A 79 -22.87 -3.37 -11.66
CA LEU A 79 -22.67 -3.34 -10.20
C LEU A 79 -21.33 -3.94 -9.81
N LEU A 80 -21.01 -5.14 -10.33
CA LEU A 80 -19.77 -5.83 -10.01
C LEU A 80 -18.55 -5.06 -10.54
N ASN A 81 -18.67 -4.49 -11.74
CA ASN A 81 -17.65 -3.63 -12.33
C ASN A 81 -17.36 -2.39 -11.46
N SER A 82 -18.40 -1.76 -10.90
CA SER A 82 -18.26 -0.65 -9.96
C SER A 82 -17.63 -1.08 -8.62
N ILE A 83 -17.99 -2.27 -8.12
CA ILE A 83 -17.38 -2.83 -6.91
C ILE A 83 -15.89 -3.08 -7.13
N PHE A 84 -15.49 -3.73 -8.23
CA PHE A 84 -14.06 -3.94 -8.53
C PHE A 84 -13.28 -2.64 -8.64
N TYR A 85 -13.81 -1.66 -9.39
CA TYR A 85 -13.22 -0.33 -9.48
C TYR A 85 -13.01 0.30 -8.09
N LEU A 86 -14.04 0.31 -7.23
CA LEU A 86 -13.95 0.88 -5.88
C LEU A 86 -13.00 0.08 -4.99
N THR A 87 -13.02 -1.24 -5.06
CA THR A 87 -12.14 -2.10 -4.27
C THR A 87 -10.69 -1.86 -4.62
N VAL A 88 -10.30 -1.83 -5.90
CA VAL A 88 -8.90 -1.58 -6.26
C VAL A 88 -8.48 -0.15 -5.87
N LEU A 89 -9.30 0.85 -6.17
CA LEU A 89 -9.00 2.27 -5.88
C LEU A 89 -8.88 2.57 -4.37
N TRP A 90 -9.79 2.04 -3.55
CA TRP A 90 -9.75 2.32 -2.12
C TRP A 90 -8.72 1.47 -1.39
N LEU A 91 -8.55 0.19 -1.75
CA LEU A 91 -7.53 -0.64 -1.12
C LEU A 91 -6.11 -0.22 -1.48
N SER A 92 -5.87 0.33 -2.68
CA SER A 92 -4.57 0.93 -3.03
C SER A 92 -4.24 2.12 -2.12
N ARG A 93 -5.22 2.99 -1.82
CA ARG A 93 -5.07 4.12 -0.90
C ARG A 93 -4.85 3.69 0.54
N VAL A 94 -5.58 2.67 1.00
CA VAL A 94 -5.35 2.05 2.31
C VAL A 94 -3.92 1.52 2.39
N SER A 95 -3.45 0.80 1.37
CA SER A 95 -2.07 0.30 1.34
C SER A 95 -1.02 1.42 1.26
N LEU A 96 -1.30 2.52 0.58
CA LEU A 96 -0.42 3.70 0.56
C LEU A 96 -0.33 4.36 1.95
N ALA A 97 -1.46 4.48 2.64
CA ALA A 97 -1.52 4.99 4.02
C ALA A 97 -0.77 4.06 5.00
N LEU A 98 -0.95 2.74 4.89
CA LEU A 98 -0.24 1.74 5.71
C LEU A 98 1.26 1.72 5.40
N SER A 99 1.64 1.85 4.12
CA SER A 99 3.04 1.99 3.71
C SER A 99 3.67 3.23 4.30
N THR A 100 2.93 4.35 4.36
CA THR A 100 3.35 5.57 5.03
C THR A 100 3.54 5.36 6.53
N ALA A 101 2.62 4.65 7.19
CA ALA A 101 2.72 4.34 8.62
C ALA A 101 3.97 3.51 8.96
N ARG A 102 4.41 2.63 8.06
CA ARG A 102 5.57 1.75 8.25
C ARG A 102 6.91 2.50 8.22
N ILE A 103 6.97 3.66 7.56
CA ILE A 103 8.18 4.48 7.48
C ILE A 103 8.56 5.03 8.85
N PHE A 104 7.56 5.29 9.70
CA PHE A 104 7.77 5.86 11.02
C PHE A 104 7.99 4.78 12.09
N PRO A 105 8.89 5.02 13.05
CA PRO A 105 9.14 4.09 14.15
C PRO A 105 7.89 3.93 15.05
N SER A 106 7.79 2.79 15.73
CA SER A 106 6.61 2.35 16.49
C SER A 106 6.12 3.29 17.60
N LYS A 107 6.96 4.22 18.06
CA LYS A 107 6.63 5.15 19.14
C LYS A 107 6.16 6.53 18.68
N HIS A 108 6.27 6.85 17.38
CA HIS A 108 6.00 8.21 16.89
C HIS A 108 4.49 8.48 16.70
N VAL A 109 4.04 9.69 17.05
CA VAL A 109 2.63 10.14 16.90
C VAL A 109 2.15 10.01 15.45
N TYR A 110 2.99 10.38 14.49
CA TYR A 110 2.73 10.23 13.04
C TYR A 110 2.34 8.83 12.59
N ARG A 111 2.90 7.78 13.22
CA ARG A 111 2.50 6.40 12.91
C ARG A 111 1.06 6.12 13.33
N ARG A 112 0.66 6.59 14.52
CA ARG A 112 -0.74 6.48 14.98
C ARG A 112 -1.68 7.23 14.05
N VAL A 113 -1.31 8.46 13.65
CA VAL A 113 -2.11 9.25 12.71
C VAL A 113 -2.29 8.53 11.36
N ALA A 114 -1.21 7.97 10.79
CA ALA A 114 -1.29 7.25 9.52
C ALA A 114 -2.16 5.97 9.61
N LEU A 115 -2.12 5.25 10.74
CA LEU A 115 -3.01 4.13 11.00
C LEU A 115 -4.48 4.57 11.13
N TRP A 116 -4.74 5.70 11.79
CA TRP A 116 -6.07 6.30 11.86
C TRP A 116 -6.61 6.68 10.48
N ILE A 117 -5.79 7.33 9.65
CA ILE A 117 -6.14 7.67 8.26
C ILE A 117 -6.48 6.41 7.46
N SER A 118 -5.67 5.35 7.59
CA SER A 118 -5.95 4.05 6.96
C SER A 118 -7.28 3.46 7.42
N GLY A 119 -7.60 3.54 8.71
CA GLY A 119 -8.89 3.08 9.26
C GLY A 119 -10.07 3.89 8.71
N ILE A 120 -9.93 5.21 8.62
CA ILE A 120 -10.94 6.10 8.02
C ILE A 120 -11.17 5.75 6.55
N PHE A 121 -10.11 5.49 5.77
CA PHE A 121 -10.25 5.09 4.38
C PHE A 121 -10.95 3.75 4.20
N LEU A 122 -10.64 2.77 5.07
CA LEU A 122 -11.33 1.48 5.04
C LEU A 122 -12.82 1.64 5.37
N PHE A 123 -13.16 2.50 6.34
CA PHE A 123 -14.56 2.81 6.67
C PHE A 123 -15.28 3.49 5.49
N LEU A 124 -14.65 4.49 4.86
CA LEU A 124 -15.19 5.17 3.68
C LEU A 124 -15.36 4.20 2.50
N TYR A 125 -14.45 3.25 2.32
CA TYR A 125 -14.58 2.18 1.34
C TYR A 125 -15.86 1.36 1.55
N VAL A 126 -16.06 0.83 2.77
CA VAL A 126 -17.25 0.04 3.10
C VAL A 126 -18.52 0.87 2.88
N ALA A 127 -18.53 2.14 3.31
CA ALA A 127 -19.65 3.04 3.07
C ALA A 127 -19.94 3.24 1.57
N ASN A 128 -18.92 3.42 0.73
CA ASN A 128 -19.10 3.56 -0.71
C ASN A 128 -19.64 2.29 -1.36
N VAL A 129 -19.12 1.11 -1.00
CA VAL A 129 -19.62 -0.19 -1.49
C VAL A 129 -21.08 -0.37 -1.10
N MET A 130 -21.43 -0.12 0.18
CA MET A 130 -22.80 -0.20 0.65
C MET A 130 -23.72 0.75 -0.11
N MET A 131 -23.29 2.00 -0.34
CA MET A 131 -24.06 2.96 -1.15
C MET A 131 -24.31 2.46 -2.58
N VAL A 132 -23.34 1.80 -3.22
CA VAL A 132 -23.51 1.23 -4.56
C VAL A 132 -24.50 0.06 -4.53
N ILE A 133 -24.40 -0.82 -3.52
CA ILE A 133 -25.32 -1.96 -3.35
C ILE A 133 -26.75 -1.47 -3.10
N PHE A 134 -26.95 -0.52 -2.18
CA PHE A 134 -28.28 0.02 -1.86
C PHE A 134 -28.95 0.72 -3.05
N LYS A 135 -28.17 1.46 -3.86
CA LYS A 135 -28.69 2.07 -5.09
C LYS A 135 -29.26 1.02 -6.05
N CYS A 136 -28.62 -0.15 -6.12
CA CYS A 136 -29.06 -1.23 -7.00
C CYS A 136 -30.18 -2.09 -6.40
N TRP A 137 -30.23 -2.23 -5.07
CA TRP A 137 -31.20 -3.07 -4.36
C TRP A 137 -32.64 -2.52 -4.40
N GLY A 138 -32.82 -1.20 -4.42
CA GLY A 138 -34.15 -0.59 -4.41
C GLY A 138 -34.98 -0.79 -5.69
N SER A 139 -34.39 -1.31 -6.77
CA SER A 139 -35.01 -1.38 -8.10
C SER A 139 -35.54 -2.78 -8.48
N THR A 140 -35.72 -3.67 -7.51
CA THR A 140 -36.05 -5.09 -7.71
C THR A 140 -37.46 -5.35 -8.30
N SER A 141 -38.30 -4.33 -8.48
CA SER A 141 -39.68 -4.49 -8.97
C SER A 141 -39.83 -4.50 -10.51
N GLN A 142 -38.84 -4.10 -11.32
CA GLN A 142 -39.06 -3.92 -12.76
C GLN A 142 -37.93 -4.45 -13.66
N LYS A 143 -38.18 -5.63 -14.26
CA LYS A 143 -37.54 -6.29 -15.42
C LYS A 143 -36.01 -6.15 -15.59
N THR A 144 -35.35 -7.32 -15.66
CA THR A 144 -33.91 -7.65 -15.80
C THR A 144 -33.09 -6.84 -16.83
N SER A 145 -33.71 -6.07 -17.72
CA SER A 145 -33.00 -5.24 -18.71
C SER A 145 -32.57 -3.85 -18.20
N GLN A 146 -32.90 -3.46 -16.96
CA GLN A 146 -32.62 -2.11 -16.44
C GLN A 146 -31.38 -1.96 -15.55
N ILE A 147 -30.55 -3.00 -15.36
CA ILE A 147 -29.35 -2.91 -14.51
C ILE A 147 -28.33 -1.88 -15.07
N GLN A 148 -28.25 -1.71 -16.40
CA GLN A 148 -27.44 -0.65 -17.02
C GLN A 148 -27.95 0.77 -16.73
N LEU A 149 -29.24 0.93 -16.39
CA LEU A 149 -29.85 2.23 -16.11
C LEU A 149 -29.78 2.64 -14.64
N CYS A 150 -29.36 1.74 -13.74
CA CYS A 150 -29.32 2.03 -12.30
C CYS A 150 -28.34 3.18 -11.96
N ALA A 151 -27.28 3.36 -12.74
CA ALA A 151 -26.35 4.49 -12.61
C ALA A 151 -26.79 5.74 -13.40
N GLN A 152 -27.54 5.58 -14.50
CA GLN A 152 -27.72 6.63 -15.50
C GLN A 152 -29.10 7.29 -15.48
N LYS A 153 -30.17 6.59 -15.07
CA LYS A 153 -31.55 7.10 -15.18
C LYS A 153 -32.15 7.61 -13.88
N SER A 154 -31.43 7.59 -12.76
CA SER A 154 -31.98 8.09 -11.51
C SER A 154 -31.93 9.62 -11.48
N THR A 155 -32.96 10.25 -12.05
CA THR A 155 -33.19 11.70 -12.02
C THR A 155 -33.46 12.25 -10.61
N SER A 156 -33.65 11.36 -9.63
CA SER A 156 -33.88 11.69 -8.23
C SER A 156 -32.76 12.55 -7.67
N VAL A 157 -33.12 13.70 -7.12
CA VAL A 157 -32.23 14.67 -6.46
C VAL A 157 -31.28 13.97 -5.47
N LYS A 158 -31.78 12.97 -4.74
CA LYS A 158 -31.01 12.15 -3.78
C LYS A 158 -29.76 11.51 -4.43
N VAL A 159 -29.86 10.93 -5.63
CA VAL A 159 -28.73 10.25 -6.28
C VAL A 159 -27.66 11.23 -6.76
N LYS A 160 -28.07 12.42 -7.21
CA LYS A 160 -27.13 13.49 -7.59
C LYS A 160 -26.31 13.95 -6.39
N VAL A 161 -26.95 14.15 -5.23
CA VAL A 161 -26.28 14.56 -3.98
C VAL A 161 -25.30 13.49 -3.51
N THR A 162 -25.73 12.22 -3.41
CA THR A 162 -24.84 11.13 -2.96
C THR A 162 -23.62 10.97 -3.86
N THR A 163 -23.80 11.09 -5.18
CA THR A 163 -22.69 10.96 -6.13
C THR A 163 -21.69 12.10 -5.98
N ARG A 164 -22.16 13.34 -5.81
CA ARG A 164 -21.28 14.48 -5.52
C ARG A 164 -20.52 14.28 -4.22
N LEU A 165 -21.19 13.79 -3.17
CA LEU A 165 -20.57 13.51 -1.87
C LEU A 165 -19.45 12.46 -2.00
N SER A 166 -19.69 11.36 -2.72
CA SER A 166 -18.66 10.34 -2.97
C SER A 166 -17.43 10.93 -3.66
N PHE A 167 -17.60 11.76 -4.68
CA PHE A 167 -16.48 12.43 -5.36
C PHE A 167 -15.74 13.41 -4.44
N THR A 168 -16.46 14.17 -3.60
CA THR A 168 -15.79 15.08 -2.65
C THR A 168 -15.00 14.31 -1.59
N LEU A 169 -15.49 13.17 -1.12
CA LEU A 169 -14.77 12.32 -0.17
C LEU A 169 -13.55 11.67 -0.82
N ASP A 170 -13.66 11.30 -2.10
CA ASP A 170 -12.57 10.77 -2.92
C ASP A 170 -11.43 11.81 -3.04
N ALA A 171 -11.78 13.03 -3.44
CA ALA A 171 -10.82 14.13 -3.56
C ALA A 171 -10.19 14.49 -2.20
N LEU A 172 -11.00 14.50 -1.12
CA LEU A 172 -10.50 14.76 0.23
C LEU A 172 -9.50 13.69 0.68
N ALA A 173 -9.76 12.42 0.38
CA ALA A 173 -8.84 11.33 0.70
C ALA A 173 -7.48 11.49 -0.01
N GLU A 174 -7.47 11.88 -1.29
CA GLU A 174 -6.25 12.20 -2.02
C GLU A 174 -5.51 13.41 -1.43
N VAL A 175 -6.23 14.48 -1.08
CA VAL A 175 -5.63 15.65 -0.42
C VAL A 175 -4.99 15.27 0.91
N ILE A 176 -5.65 14.43 1.72
CA ILE A 176 -5.09 13.92 2.97
C ILE A 176 -3.79 13.13 2.70
N LEU A 177 -3.76 12.27 1.67
CA LEU A 177 -2.58 11.50 1.29
C LEU A 177 -1.41 12.36 0.75
N VAL A 178 -1.70 13.51 0.16
CA VAL A 178 -0.67 14.47 -0.30
C VAL A 178 -0.15 15.31 0.87
N VAL A 179 -1.06 15.84 1.69
CA VAL A 179 -0.74 16.77 2.78
C VAL A 179 -0.01 16.06 3.92
N THR A 180 -0.41 14.83 4.25
CA THR A 180 0.18 14.07 5.36
C THR A 180 1.71 13.94 5.27
N PRO A 181 2.31 13.40 4.19
CA PRO A 181 3.76 13.31 4.07
C PRO A 181 4.44 14.68 4.01
N LEU A 182 3.77 15.72 3.49
CA LEU A 182 4.34 17.07 3.39
C LEU A 182 4.41 17.78 4.75
N VAL A 183 3.38 17.63 5.59
CA VAL A 183 3.38 18.11 6.97
C VAL A 183 4.43 17.36 7.80
N MET A 184 4.55 16.04 7.60
CA MET A 184 5.59 15.24 8.24
C MET A 184 7.00 15.71 7.85
N LEU A 185 7.22 16.05 6.57
CA LEU A 185 8.51 16.57 6.10
C LEU A 185 8.87 17.91 6.72
N ARG A 186 7.89 18.80 6.91
CA ARG A 186 8.13 20.14 7.47
C ARG A 186 8.54 20.11 8.94
N ASN A 187 8.04 19.14 9.69
CA ASN A 187 8.22 19.10 11.15
C ASN A 187 9.47 18.34 11.61
N ILE A 188 10.08 17.50 10.76
CA ILE A 188 11.19 16.63 11.17
C ILE A 188 12.45 16.95 10.36
N ARG A 189 13.57 17.20 11.05
CA ARG A 189 14.90 17.28 10.41
C ARG A 189 15.40 15.87 10.07
N LEU A 190 14.91 15.35 8.95
CA LEU A 190 15.22 13.98 8.53
C LEU A 190 16.56 13.90 7.78
N PRO A 191 17.33 12.81 7.95
CA PRO A 191 18.51 12.51 7.15
C PRO A 191 18.18 12.39 5.65
N LYS A 192 19.18 12.62 4.79
CA LYS A 192 19.01 12.74 3.32
C LYS A 192 18.33 11.52 2.66
N GLY A 193 18.42 10.33 3.24
CA GLY A 193 17.76 9.12 2.73
C GLY A 193 16.25 9.14 2.90
N GLU A 194 15.77 9.49 4.09
CA GLU A 194 14.33 9.53 4.41
C GLU A 194 13.62 10.65 3.65
N ARG A 195 14.32 11.76 3.38
CA ARG A 195 13.80 12.86 2.56
C ARG A 195 13.46 12.41 1.13
N ARG A 196 14.25 11.52 0.51
CA ARG A 196 13.98 11.00 -0.84
C ARG A 196 12.74 10.13 -0.89
N LEU A 197 12.53 9.30 0.14
CA LEU A 197 11.33 8.46 0.26
C LEU A 197 10.06 9.30 0.35
N ILE A 198 10.08 10.35 1.17
CA ILE A 198 8.95 11.25 1.32
C ILE A 198 8.67 12.03 0.03
N LEU A 199 9.72 12.42 -0.70
CA LEU A 199 9.57 13.05 -2.02
C LEU A 199 8.94 12.09 -3.04
N ALA A 200 9.36 10.83 -3.06
CA ALA A 200 8.76 9.81 -3.92
C ALA A 200 7.29 9.58 -3.57
N LEU A 201 6.96 9.51 -2.27
CA LEU A 201 5.60 9.46 -1.76
C LEU A 201 4.76 10.64 -2.27
N PHE A 202 5.26 11.86 -2.08
CA PHE A 202 4.58 13.08 -2.51
C PHE A 202 4.33 13.11 -4.02
N SER A 203 5.35 12.75 -4.83
CA SER A 203 5.21 12.62 -6.28
C SER A 203 4.15 11.60 -6.66
N SER A 204 4.13 10.45 -5.98
CA SER A 204 3.14 9.39 -6.21
C SER A 204 1.72 9.86 -5.88
N SER A 205 1.53 10.58 -4.75
CA SER A 205 0.23 11.12 -4.37
C SER A 205 -0.27 12.20 -5.35
N ILE A 206 0.63 13.04 -5.88
CA ILE A 206 0.27 14.00 -6.94
C ILE A 206 -0.21 13.26 -8.19
N LEU A 207 0.48 12.20 -8.61
CA LEU A 207 0.11 11.44 -9.79
C LEU A 207 -1.27 10.78 -9.64
N SER A 208 -1.58 10.23 -8.46
CA SER A 208 -2.91 9.68 -8.15
C SER A 208 -4.00 10.77 -8.15
N PHE A 209 -3.69 11.93 -7.58
CA PHE A 209 -4.59 13.08 -7.59
C PHE A 209 -4.90 13.55 -9.02
N LEU A 210 -3.87 13.70 -9.87
CA LEU A 210 -4.05 14.07 -11.28
C LEU A 210 -4.88 13.04 -12.04
N GLY A 211 -4.66 11.75 -11.81
CA GLY A 211 -5.48 10.68 -12.40
C GLY A 211 -6.95 10.76 -11.97
N SER A 212 -7.21 11.07 -10.70
CA SER A 212 -8.56 11.24 -10.16
C SER A 212 -9.26 12.49 -10.71
N VAL A 213 -8.53 13.61 -10.85
CA VAL A 213 -9.05 14.82 -11.50
C VAL A 213 -9.36 14.56 -12.97
N ALA A 214 -8.48 13.87 -13.70
CA ALA A 214 -8.71 13.52 -15.10
C ALA A 214 -9.97 12.65 -15.26
N PHE A 215 -10.14 11.62 -14.41
CA PHE A 215 -11.35 10.81 -14.40
C PHE A 215 -12.61 11.63 -14.08
N PHE A 216 -12.54 12.53 -13.10
CA PHE A 216 -13.67 13.40 -12.77
C PHE A 216 -14.07 14.30 -13.94
N VAL A 217 -13.09 14.91 -14.62
CA VAL A 217 -13.34 15.74 -15.81
C VAL A 217 -13.99 14.91 -16.91
N VAL A 218 -13.43 13.74 -17.22
CA VAL A 218 -14.01 12.82 -18.21
C VAL A 218 -15.43 12.41 -17.81
N TRP A 219 -15.67 12.10 -16.54
CA TRP A 219 -16.99 11.72 -16.03
C TRP A 219 -18.03 12.84 -16.19
N VAL A 220 -17.64 14.09 -15.91
CA VAL A 220 -18.51 15.26 -16.06
C VAL A 220 -18.82 15.49 -17.54
N LEU A 221 -17.80 15.48 -18.40
CA LEU A 221 -17.96 15.63 -19.85
C LEU A 221 -18.76 14.47 -20.45
N ALA A 222 -18.60 13.25 -19.92
CA ALA A 222 -19.30 12.09 -20.41
C ALA A 222 -20.83 12.22 -20.32
N ARG A 223 -21.33 13.04 -19.39
CA ARG A 223 -22.76 13.33 -19.28
C ARG A 223 -23.32 14.16 -20.45
N SER A 224 -22.48 14.92 -21.16
CA SER A 224 -22.94 15.74 -22.30
C SER A 224 -22.87 15.02 -23.64
N PHE A 225 -21.97 14.03 -23.82
CA PHE A 225 -21.63 13.47 -25.13
C PHE A 225 -22.35 12.16 -25.55
N GLY A 226 -23.39 11.72 -24.83
CA GLY A 226 -24.21 10.57 -25.25
C GLY A 226 -23.48 9.20 -25.22
N GLN A 227 -23.86 8.25 -26.09
CA GLN A 227 -23.45 6.84 -26.02
C GLN A 227 -21.92 6.60 -26.09
N GLN A 228 -21.20 7.42 -26.87
CA GLN A 228 -19.73 7.31 -27.03
C GLN A 228 -18.97 7.59 -25.74
N SER A 229 -19.60 8.29 -24.80
CA SER A 229 -18.98 8.62 -23.53
C SER A 229 -18.80 7.42 -22.60
N ILE A 230 -19.60 6.36 -22.78
CA ILE A 230 -19.53 5.15 -21.94
C ILE A 230 -18.19 4.44 -22.14
N PHE A 231 -17.72 4.34 -23.38
CA PHE A 231 -16.43 3.72 -23.69
C PHE A 231 -15.28 4.51 -23.07
N ILE A 232 -15.23 5.83 -23.31
CA ILE A 232 -14.19 6.71 -22.78
C ILE A 232 -14.18 6.67 -21.24
N THR A 233 -15.34 6.76 -20.60
CA THR A 233 -15.45 6.69 -19.13
C THR A 233 -14.92 5.37 -18.58
N LYS A 234 -15.23 4.24 -19.23
CA LYS A 234 -14.72 2.93 -18.83
C LYS A 234 -13.21 2.85 -18.97
N MET A 235 -12.65 3.32 -20.09
CA MET A 235 -11.20 3.31 -20.31
C MET A 235 -10.48 4.23 -19.33
N THR A 236 -11.03 5.41 -19.04
CA THR A 236 -10.45 6.31 -18.04
C THR A 236 -10.55 5.74 -16.63
N ALA A 237 -11.64 5.05 -16.28
CA ALA A 237 -11.76 4.36 -14.99
C ALA A 237 -10.69 3.28 -14.82
N GLN A 238 -10.49 2.46 -15.86
CA GLN A 238 -9.44 1.43 -15.89
C GLN A 238 -8.05 2.07 -15.75
N LEU A 239 -7.78 3.13 -16.52
CA LEU A 239 -6.52 3.86 -16.45
C LEU A 239 -6.28 4.44 -15.04
N GLN A 240 -7.30 5.01 -14.41
CA GLN A 240 -7.20 5.53 -13.04
C GLN A 240 -6.87 4.43 -12.04
N VAL A 241 -7.52 3.27 -12.15
CA VAL A 241 -7.22 2.09 -11.32
C VAL A 241 -5.78 1.63 -11.53
N ALA A 242 -5.33 1.55 -12.78
CA ALA A 242 -3.96 1.19 -13.14
C ALA A 242 -2.93 2.13 -12.50
N ILE A 243 -3.16 3.44 -12.63
CA ILE A 243 -2.31 4.50 -12.06
C ILE A 243 -2.30 4.41 -10.54
N SER A 244 -3.46 4.23 -9.91
CA SER A 244 -3.57 4.14 -8.45
C SER A 244 -2.80 2.95 -7.87
N LEU A 245 -2.94 1.78 -8.51
CA LEU A 245 -2.18 0.58 -8.14
C LEU A 245 -0.68 0.77 -8.43
N LEU A 246 -0.32 1.41 -9.54
CA LEU A 246 1.08 1.67 -9.90
C LEU A 246 1.74 2.58 -8.86
N VAL A 247 1.07 3.69 -8.51
CA VAL A 247 1.46 4.68 -7.50
C VAL A 247 1.67 4.02 -6.13
N CYS A 248 0.73 3.16 -5.71
CA CYS A 248 0.82 2.43 -4.46
C CYS A 248 2.11 1.57 -4.37
N ASN A 249 2.54 1.01 -5.51
CA ASN A 249 3.73 0.16 -5.58
C ASN A 249 5.02 0.94 -5.85
N LEU A 250 4.93 2.14 -6.44
CA LEU A 250 6.06 2.98 -6.83
C LEU A 250 6.94 3.34 -5.63
N LEU A 251 6.35 3.54 -4.44
CA LEU A 251 7.11 3.75 -3.19
C LEU A 251 8.06 2.60 -2.87
N VAL A 252 7.60 1.35 -2.99
CA VAL A 252 8.44 0.19 -2.69
C VAL A 252 9.48 0.01 -3.78
N VAL A 253 9.08 0.12 -5.04
CA VAL A 253 9.98 -0.03 -6.17
C VAL A 253 11.10 1.01 -6.14
N THR A 254 10.78 2.28 -5.89
CA THR A 254 11.80 3.34 -5.75
C THR A 254 12.75 3.08 -4.59
N MET A 255 12.26 2.57 -3.46
CA MET A 255 13.09 2.12 -2.34
C MET A 255 14.04 0.98 -2.71
N LEU A 256 13.58 0.02 -3.51
CA LEU A 256 14.39 -1.11 -3.96
C LEU A 256 15.51 -0.66 -4.89
N PHE A 257 15.16 0.13 -5.91
CA PHE A 257 16.15 0.71 -6.82
C PHE A 257 17.16 1.57 -6.08
N TYR A 258 16.72 2.36 -5.11
CA TYR A 258 17.61 3.16 -4.28
C TYR A 258 18.61 2.28 -3.51
N ARG A 259 18.16 1.18 -2.89
CA ARG A 259 19.04 0.26 -2.16
C ARG A 259 20.03 -0.46 -3.07
N ILE A 260 19.61 -0.82 -4.28
CA ILE A 260 20.48 -1.45 -5.27
C ILE A 260 21.56 -0.45 -5.71
N ALA A 261 21.16 0.76 -6.13
CA ALA A 261 22.11 1.79 -6.56
C ALA A 261 23.10 2.18 -5.45
N GLN A 262 22.66 2.22 -4.18
CA GLN A 262 23.54 2.55 -3.07
C GLN A 262 24.56 1.43 -2.76
N ARG A 263 24.23 0.16 -3.01
CA ARG A 263 25.19 -0.96 -2.84
C ARG A 263 26.38 -0.83 -3.78
N ASP A 264 26.17 -0.29 -4.97
CA ASP A 264 27.23 -0.10 -5.96
C ASP A 264 28.13 1.12 -5.66
N THR A 265 27.68 2.05 -4.80
CA THR A 265 28.40 3.30 -4.49
C THR A 265 29.24 3.25 -3.21
N ILE A 266 29.29 2.12 -2.51
CA ILE A 266 30.28 1.90 -1.45
C ILE A 266 31.35 0.98 -2.05
N PRO A 267 32.38 1.52 -2.74
CA PRO A 267 33.57 0.74 -3.03
C PRO A 267 34.12 0.26 -1.70
N ASP A 268 34.52 -1.01 -1.63
CA ASP A 268 35.29 -1.58 -0.53
C ASP A 268 36.40 -0.61 -0.12
N GLU A 269 36.15 0.16 0.94
CA GLU A 269 37.20 0.91 1.62
C GLU A 269 38.08 -0.17 2.25
N ARG A 270 39.16 -0.43 1.50
CA ARG A 270 40.25 -1.37 1.78
C ARG A 270 40.38 -1.62 3.28
N ARG A 271 40.24 -2.91 3.65
CA ARG A 271 40.86 -3.49 4.83
C ARG A 271 42.19 -2.77 5.12
N PRO A 272 42.36 -2.08 6.27
CA PRO A 272 43.69 -1.77 6.73
C PRO A 272 44.47 -3.09 6.83
N ALA A 273 45.67 -3.10 6.25
CA ALA A 273 46.57 -4.23 6.25
C ALA A 273 46.73 -4.78 7.68
N PRO A 274 46.87 -6.10 7.87
CA PRO A 274 47.16 -6.66 9.18
C PRO A 274 48.48 -6.06 9.67
N GLU A 275 48.39 -5.25 10.72
CA GLU A 275 49.51 -4.77 11.51
C GLU A 275 50.29 -6.00 12.01
N SER A 276 51.42 -6.25 11.37
CA SER A 276 52.36 -7.26 11.78
C SER A 276 53.08 -6.82 13.04
N GLY A 277 52.71 -7.42 14.18
CA GLY A 277 53.69 -7.82 15.19
C GLY A 277 53.71 -7.00 16.49
N PRO A 278 53.66 -7.67 17.66
CA PRO A 278 53.78 -7.03 18.96
C PRO A 278 55.25 -6.80 19.33
N ARG A 279 55.57 -5.64 19.90
CA ARG A 279 56.79 -5.47 20.71
C ARG A 279 56.42 -4.86 22.06
N GLN A 280 56.55 -5.70 23.08
CA GLN A 280 56.48 -5.37 24.49
C GLN A 280 57.56 -4.35 24.89
N THR A 281 57.19 -3.37 25.71
CA THR A 281 57.94 -2.83 26.88
C THR A 281 56.97 -1.90 27.62
N ALA A 282 56.40 -2.31 28.76
CA ALA A 282 56.93 -2.12 30.12
C ALA A 282 56.75 -0.69 30.69
N GLN A 283 55.89 -0.59 31.72
CA GLN A 283 55.80 0.43 32.80
C GLN A 283 55.60 1.90 32.38
N THR A 284 54.75 2.72 33.02
CA THR A 284 54.79 3.06 34.45
C THR A 284 53.51 3.81 34.86
N ASN A 285 53.14 3.66 36.14
CA ASN A 285 52.09 4.37 36.87
C ASN A 285 52.13 5.91 36.71
N GLY A 286 50.96 6.54 36.72
CA GLY A 286 50.81 7.99 36.83
C GLY A 286 49.36 8.43 36.94
N SER A 287 48.92 8.74 38.16
CA SER A 287 47.64 9.32 38.58
C SER A 287 47.33 10.70 37.97
N SER A 288 46.09 10.92 37.52
CA SER A 288 45.18 11.97 38.03
C SER A 288 43.88 12.08 37.20
N PRO A 289 42.76 12.51 37.84
CA PRO A 289 41.45 12.61 37.22
C PRO A 289 41.25 13.99 36.57
N LEU A 290 40.63 14.04 35.39
CA LEU A 290 40.07 15.28 34.87
C LEU A 290 38.68 15.01 34.28
N ASP A 291 37.71 15.64 34.94
CA ASP A 291 36.32 15.75 34.50
C ASP A 291 36.22 16.26 33.06
N HIS A 292 35.59 15.47 32.20
CA HIS A 292 34.98 15.99 30.99
C HIS A 292 33.57 15.41 30.87
N SER A 293 32.64 16.09 31.53
CA SER A 293 31.19 15.93 31.32
C SER A 293 30.87 16.30 29.88
N THR A 294 30.96 15.30 29.01
CA THR A 294 30.58 15.40 27.61
C THR A 294 29.14 14.96 27.54
N SER A 295 28.25 15.93 27.30
CA SER A 295 26.83 15.70 27.04
C SER A 295 26.65 14.60 25.99
N HIS A 296 26.28 13.41 26.47
CA HIS A 296 25.89 12.28 25.65
C HIS A 296 24.59 12.64 24.92
N VAL A 297 24.72 13.24 23.74
CA VAL A 297 23.66 13.20 22.74
C VAL A 297 23.62 11.75 22.26
N THR A 298 22.73 10.95 22.84
CA THR A 298 22.42 9.60 22.32
C THR A 298 22.00 9.74 20.87
N PRO A 299 22.78 9.25 19.89
CA PRO A 299 22.29 9.14 18.53
C PRO A 299 21.10 8.20 18.56
N ILE A 300 19.98 8.64 17.98
CA ILE A 300 18.83 7.78 17.75
C ILE A 300 19.26 6.73 16.71
N THR A 301 19.74 5.60 17.21
CA THR A 301 20.05 4.43 16.40
C THR A 301 18.73 3.85 15.91
N PHE A 302 18.34 4.22 14.70
CA PHE A 302 17.30 3.51 13.97
C PHE A 302 17.74 2.05 13.83
N THR A 303 16.94 1.13 14.38
CA THR A 303 17.05 -0.34 14.28
C THR A 303 17.90 -0.78 13.09
N SER A 304 19.22 -0.90 13.32
CA SER A 304 20.06 -1.77 12.53
C SER A 304 19.52 -3.16 12.78
N ILE A 305 19.04 -3.77 11.71
CA ILE A 305 18.63 -5.16 11.70
C ILE A 305 19.95 -5.91 11.79
N TYR A 306 20.40 -6.21 13.00
CA TYR A 306 21.41 -7.22 13.23
C TYR A 306 20.81 -8.52 12.69
N THR A 307 21.24 -8.91 11.50
CA THR A 307 21.19 -10.31 11.08
C THR A 307 22.17 -11.04 11.97
N ASP A 308 21.67 -11.57 13.09
CA ASP A 308 22.34 -12.64 13.83
C ASP A 308 22.47 -13.83 12.88
N SER A 309 23.61 -13.91 12.21
CA SER A 309 24.16 -15.18 11.79
C SER A 309 24.51 -15.93 13.08
N ALA A 310 23.60 -16.81 13.50
CA ALA A 310 23.83 -17.74 14.59
C ALA A 310 25.09 -18.55 14.32
N GLN A 311 26.20 -18.10 14.90
CA GLN A 311 27.41 -18.87 15.05
C GLN A 311 27.14 -19.84 16.20
N TYR A 312 26.95 -21.11 15.85
CA TYR A 312 26.84 -22.21 16.81
C TYR A 312 28.14 -22.27 17.62
N SER A 313 28.17 -21.64 18.79
CA SER A 313 29.15 -21.93 19.83
C SER A 313 28.64 -23.13 20.61
N SER A 314 29.34 -24.25 20.46
CA SER A 314 29.15 -25.45 21.28
C SER A 314 29.24 -25.12 22.77
N PRO A 315 28.36 -25.66 23.63
CA PRO A 315 28.48 -25.48 25.06
C PRO A 315 29.67 -26.28 25.62
N PRO A 316 30.36 -25.78 26.65
CA PRO A 316 31.40 -26.52 27.34
C PRO A 316 30.78 -27.56 28.28
N ASN A 317 31.50 -28.69 28.43
CA ASN A 317 31.23 -29.77 29.38
C ASN A 317 30.83 -29.24 30.76
N SER A 318 29.71 -29.75 31.28
CA SER A 318 29.37 -29.70 32.70
C SER A 318 29.21 -31.14 33.20
N ASP A 319 30.07 -31.50 34.15
CA ASP A 319 30.08 -32.76 34.89
C ASP A 319 28.78 -33.00 35.69
N PRO A 320 28.49 -34.26 36.08
CA PRO A 320 27.29 -34.62 36.82
C PRO A 320 27.55 -34.68 38.34
N GLU A 321 26.94 -33.75 39.10
CA GLU A 321 26.67 -33.92 40.54
C GLU A 321 25.15 -33.91 40.73
N HIS A 322 24.52 -35.05 41.07
CA HIS A 322 24.38 -35.69 42.37
C HIS A 322 23.33 -35.05 43.29
N PHE A 323 22.20 -35.78 43.38
CA PHE A 323 21.30 -36.02 44.52
C PHE A 323 20.71 -34.87 45.35
N GLY A 324 19.37 -34.93 45.48
CA GLY A 324 18.62 -34.20 46.50
C GLY A 324 17.11 -34.36 46.33
N SER A 325 16.60 -35.54 46.69
CA SER A 325 15.20 -35.69 47.11
C SER A 325 14.95 -34.82 48.33
N ASP A 326 13.80 -34.14 48.40
CA ASP A 326 12.83 -34.32 49.48
C ASP A 326 11.68 -33.31 49.40
N GLN A 327 10.49 -33.84 49.71
CA GLN A 327 9.38 -33.26 50.48
C GLN A 327 8.83 -31.86 50.09
N GLU A 328 7.53 -31.62 49.92
CA GLU A 328 6.31 -31.99 50.66
C GLU A 328 5.55 -30.66 50.87
N SER A 329 4.25 -30.75 51.11
CA SER A 329 3.39 -29.69 51.66
C SER A 329 2.73 -28.77 50.61
N ASN A 330 1.49 -29.02 50.18
CA ASN A 330 0.23 -28.86 50.93
C ASN A 330 -0.12 -27.37 51.16
N ARG A 331 -1.08 -26.84 50.39
CA ARG A 331 -2.20 -25.97 50.84
C ARG A 331 -3.00 -25.48 49.62
N THR A 332 -4.29 -25.76 49.47
CA THR A 332 -5.47 -25.32 50.24
C THR A 332 -6.10 -24.04 49.64
N ASP A 333 -7.30 -24.27 49.13
CA ASP A 333 -8.52 -23.45 49.20
C ASP A 333 -8.74 -22.16 48.39
N THR A 334 -9.91 -22.21 47.74
CA THR A 334 -11.01 -21.22 47.73
C THR A 334 -10.75 -19.85 47.12
N SER A 335 -11.59 -19.50 46.16
CA SER A 335 -12.51 -18.36 46.32
C SER A 335 -13.65 -18.46 45.31
N ASP A 336 -14.86 -18.55 45.85
CA ASP A 336 -16.12 -18.22 45.20
C ASP A 336 -16.13 -16.75 44.72
N SER A 337 -16.76 -16.50 43.58
CA SER A 337 -17.69 -15.38 43.31
C SER A 337 -18.33 -15.53 41.93
#